data_AF-A0A2L2YVN8-F1
#
_entry.id   AF-A0A2L2YVN8-F1
#
_cell.length_a   1.000
_cell.length_b   1.000
_cell.length_c   1.000
_cell.angle_alpha   90.00
_cell.angle_beta   90.00
_cell.angle_gamma   90.00
#
_symmetry.space_group_name_H-M   'P 1'
#
loop_
_entity.id
_entity.type
_entity.pdbx_description
1 polymer ?
#
loop_
_entity_poly.entity_id
_entity_poly.type
_entity_poly.pdbx_seq_one_letter_code
_entity_poly.pdbx_strand_id
1 'polypeptide(L)'
;GTVVPENIRLWYQYYETKLFQDSVTLCKNCWSFGHPDKYCKSPTRCHNCGGLSSEHQGPCTRVQCCRNCNGNHNPIQRDCPAFLNFEKLMRIKSTHHVPMSEARRIAYLK
;
A
#
# COMPACT_ATOMS: atom_id res chain seq x y z
N GLY A 1 13.88 -25.63 5.41
CA GLY A 1 12.91 -24.53 5.26
C GLY A 1 11.71 -24.82 6.14
N THR A 2 11.10 -23.80 6.73
CA THR A 2 9.87 -23.94 7.51
C THR A 2 8.67 -24.05 6.58
N VAL A 3 8.03 -25.22 6.56
CA VAL A 3 6.77 -25.45 5.84
C VAL A 3 5.64 -24.83 6.65
N VAL A 4 4.80 -24.02 6.01
CA VAL A 4 3.58 -23.47 6.63
C VAL A 4 2.56 -24.61 6.74
N PRO A 5 2.08 -24.98 7.93
CA PRO A 5 1.11 -26.06 8.09
C PRO A 5 -0.25 -25.62 7.54
N GLU A 6 -1.00 -26.52 6.91
CA GLU A 6 -2.33 -26.21 6.36
C GLU A 6 -3.35 -25.88 7.47
N ASN A 7 -3.21 -26.51 8.63
CA ASN A 7 -4.08 -26.29 9.78
C ASN A 7 -3.25 -26.20 11.07
N ILE A 8 -3.72 -25.36 12.01
CA ILE A 8 -3.23 -25.34 13.39
C ILE A 8 -4.33 -25.79 14.34
N ARG A 9 -3.96 -26.57 15.35
CA ARG A 9 -4.88 -26.95 16.44
C ARG A 9 -4.64 -26.01 17.62
N LEU A 10 -5.66 -25.23 17.96
CA LEU A 10 -5.68 -24.44 19.18
C LEU A 10 -6.76 -25.04 20.08
N TRP A 11 -6.36 -25.55 21.24
CA TRP A 11 -7.22 -26.33 22.14
C TRP A 11 -7.81 -27.58 21.44
N TYR A 12 -9.14 -27.62 21.34
CA TYR A 12 -9.92 -28.70 20.74
C TYR A 12 -10.43 -28.34 19.33
N GLN A 13 -10.00 -27.21 18.75
CA GLN A 13 -10.47 -26.72 17.45
C GLN A 13 -9.33 -26.63 16.44
N TYR A 14 -9.65 -26.96 15.18
CA TYR A 14 -8.75 -26.78 14.03
C TYR A 14 -9.06 -25.46 13.31
N TYR A 15 -8.00 -24.76 12.89
CA TYR A 15 -8.06 -23.54 12.11
C TYR A 15 -7.19 -23.67 10.87
N GLU A 16 -7.78 -23.39 9.71
CA GLU A 16 -7.05 -23.29 8.45
C GLU A 16 -6.07 -22.13 8.52
N THR A 17 -4.81 -22.36 8.15
CA THR A 17 -3.84 -21.28 8.08
C THR A 17 -4.04 -20.49 6.80
N LYS A 18 -3.93 -19.16 6.92
CA LYS A 18 -3.88 -18.25 5.78
C LYS A 18 -2.57 -17.52 5.81
N LEU A 19 -1.96 -17.37 4.64
CA LEU A 19 -0.78 -16.54 4.51
C LEU A 19 -1.13 -15.12 4.96
N PHE A 20 -0.31 -14.58 5.86
CA PHE A 20 -0.47 -13.22 6.31
C PHE A 20 -0.09 -12.27 5.17
N GLN A 21 -1.08 -11.51 4.68
CA GLN A 21 -0.86 -10.46 3.70
C GLN A 21 -0.85 -9.11 4.42
N ASP A 22 0.32 -8.48 4.44
CA ASP A 22 0.47 -7.09 4.87
C ASP A 22 -0.49 -6.19 4.08
N SER A 23 -1.20 -5.30 4.80
CA SER A 23 -2.02 -4.27 4.16
C SER A 23 -1.17 -3.22 3.44
N VAL A 24 -1.72 -2.63 2.37
CA VAL A 24 -1.07 -1.53 1.66
C VAL A 24 -1.01 -0.32 2.61
N THR A 25 0.22 0.07 2.98
CA THR A 25 0.42 1.23 3.84
C THR A 25 0.39 2.51 3.01
N LEU A 26 -0.55 3.41 3.31
CA LEU A 26 -0.61 4.76 2.74
C LEU A 26 -0.03 5.76 3.75
N CYS A 27 0.99 6.51 3.32
CA CYS A 27 1.53 7.63 4.08
C CYS A 27 0.51 8.79 4.09
N LYS A 28 -0.01 9.21 5.25
CA LYS A 28 -0.85 10.40 5.41
C LYS A 28 -0.07 11.72 5.34
N ASN A 29 1.26 11.69 5.35
CA ASN A 29 2.10 12.88 5.15
C ASN A 29 2.27 13.21 3.65
N CYS A 30 2.67 12.21 2.85
CA CYS A 30 3.02 12.40 1.44
C CYS A 30 2.10 11.68 0.44
N TRP A 31 1.11 10.91 0.93
CA TRP A 31 0.11 10.19 0.15
C TRP A 31 0.67 9.12 -0.81
N SER A 32 1.89 8.65 -0.56
CA SER A 32 2.53 7.57 -1.31
C SER A 32 2.37 6.22 -0.60
N PHE A 33 2.35 5.13 -1.37
CA PHE A 33 2.29 3.78 -0.82
C PHE A 33 3.64 3.26 -0.31
N GLY A 34 3.60 2.33 0.63
CA GLY A 34 4.74 1.50 1.04
C GLY A 34 5.50 1.97 2.27
N HIS A 35 5.10 3.07 2.92
CA HIS A 35 5.68 3.48 4.19
C HIS A 35 4.68 4.26 5.05
N PRO A 36 4.77 4.16 6.39
CA PRO A 36 4.00 4.99 7.31
C PRO A 36 4.64 6.38 7.49
N ASP A 37 3.86 7.32 8.02
CA ASP A 37 4.26 8.72 8.20
C ASP A 37 5.52 8.91 9.03
N LYS A 38 5.71 8.07 10.05
CA LYS A 38 6.90 8.09 10.91
C LYS A 38 8.23 7.92 10.18
N TYR A 39 8.22 7.31 8.98
CA TYR A 39 9.41 7.12 8.16
C TYR A 39 9.41 7.97 6.88
N CYS A 40 8.45 8.88 6.75
CA CYS A 40 8.34 9.75 5.59
C CYS A 40 9.41 10.85 5.66
N LYS A 41 10.23 10.93 4.60
CA LYS A 41 11.22 12.00 4.40
C LYS A 41 10.74 13.09 3.45
N SER A 42 9.56 12.92 2.86
CA SER A 42 8.97 13.88 1.92
C SER A 42 8.29 15.03 2.67
N PRO A 43 8.23 16.23 2.06
CA PRO A 43 7.41 17.32 2.59
C PRO A 43 5.93 16.95 2.60
N THR A 44 5.19 17.56 3.53
CA THR A 44 3.75 17.35 3.68
C THR A 44 2.98 17.83 2.47
N ARG A 45 2.07 16.99 2.00
CA ARG A 45 1.26 17.24 0.81
C ARG A 45 -0.22 17.27 1.10
N CYS A 46 -0.93 18.05 0.29
CA CYS A 46 -2.36 18.13 0.33
C CYS A 46 -2.97 16.79 -0.11
N HIS A 47 -3.91 16.27 0.68
CA HIS A 47 -4.63 15.03 0.38
C HIS A 47 -5.54 15.16 -0.84
N ASN A 48 -5.97 16.39 -1.16
CA ASN A 48 -6.91 16.67 -2.24
C ASN A 48 -6.18 16.75 -3.59
N CYS A 49 -5.22 17.67 -3.73
CA CYS A 49 -4.58 17.95 -5.02
C CYS A 49 -3.13 17.46 -5.14
N GLY A 50 -2.55 16.85 -4.10
CA GLY A 50 -1.17 16.34 -4.12
C GLY A 50 -0.06 17.40 -4.10
N GLY A 51 -0.40 18.69 -4.10
CA GLY A 51 0.51 19.83 -3.97
C GLY A 51 1.15 19.92 -2.58
N LEU A 52 2.14 20.81 -2.39
CA LEU A 52 2.72 21.05 -1.07
C LEU A 52 1.67 21.67 -0.14
N SER A 53 1.53 21.15 1.08
CA SER A 53 0.56 21.69 2.03
C SER A 53 0.81 23.16 2.38
N SER A 54 2.07 23.60 2.29
CA SER A 54 2.48 25.00 2.51
C SER A 54 1.96 25.98 1.45
N GLU A 55 1.54 25.51 0.27
CA GLU A 55 0.96 26.35 -0.79
C GLU A 55 -0.53 26.67 -0.55
N HIS A 56 -1.15 26.04 0.44
CA HIS A 56 -2.57 26.19 0.72
C HIS A 56 -2.79 27.08 1.94
N GLN A 57 -3.43 28.22 1.71
CA GLN A 57 -3.98 29.05 2.79
C GLN A 57 -5.48 28.74 2.89
N GLY A 58 -5.83 27.76 3.72
CA GLY A 58 -7.22 27.31 3.92
C GLY A 58 -7.62 26.05 3.15
N PRO A 59 -8.93 25.74 3.06
CA PRO A 59 -9.43 24.53 2.40
C PRO A 59 -9.06 24.52 0.92
N CYS A 60 -8.53 23.39 0.45
CA CYS A 60 -8.08 23.25 -0.93
C CYS A 60 -9.28 23.15 -1.89
N THR A 61 -9.35 24.08 -2.84
CA THR A 61 -10.37 24.13 -3.91
C THR A 61 -9.90 23.57 -5.24
N ARG A 62 -8.64 23.11 -5.33
CA ARG A 62 -8.09 22.50 -6.55
C ARG A 62 -8.76 21.15 -6.83
N VAL A 63 -8.71 20.72 -8.08
CA VAL A 63 -9.23 19.41 -8.52
C VAL A 63 -8.51 18.28 -7.79
N GLN A 64 -9.25 17.20 -7.48
CA GLN A 64 -8.68 16.01 -6.87
C GLN A 64 -7.60 15.41 -7.75
N CYS A 65 -6.49 15.01 -7.16
CA CYS A 65 -5.39 14.39 -7.88
C CYS A 65 -4.71 13.33 -7.01
N CYS A 66 -4.80 12.08 -7.45
CA CYS A 66 -4.12 10.98 -6.81
C CYS A 66 -2.62 11.05 -7.12
N ARG A 67 -1.78 11.15 -6.09
CA ARG A 67 -0.32 11.19 -6.29
C ARG A 67 0.28 9.90 -6.87
N ASN A 68 -0.39 8.76 -6.72
CA ASN A 68 0.15 7.46 -7.13
C ASN A 68 -0.17 7.09 -8.58
N CYS A 69 -1.26 7.62 -9.15
CA CYS A 69 -1.67 7.33 -10.53
C CYS A 69 -2.03 8.58 -11.36
N ASN A 70 -1.98 9.77 -10.76
CA ASN A 70 -2.37 11.04 -11.36
C ASN A 70 -3.84 11.13 -11.81
N GLY A 71 -4.70 10.23 -11.33
CA GLY A 71 -6.13 10.23 -11.60
C GLY A 71 -6.92 11.28 -10.78
N ASN A 72 -8.10 11.64 -11.27
CA ASN A 72 -9.01 12.60 -10.62
C ASN A 72 -9.82 11.94 -9.49
N HIS A 73 -9.13 11.54 -8.42
CA HIS A 73 -9.73 10.89 -7.27
C HIS A 73 -8.83 11.06 -6.03
N ASN A 74 -9.36 10.80 -4.84
CA ASN A 74 -8.62 10.89 -3.59
C ASN A 74 -7.62 9.71 -3.46
N PRO A 75 -6.37 9.92 -2.99
CA PRO A 75 -5.38 8.85 -2.79
C PRO A 75 -5.83 7.70 -1.88
N ILE A 76 -6.85 7.90 -1.04
CA ILE A 76 -7.41 6.90 -0.11
C ILE A 76 -8.32 5.90 -0.83
N GLN A 77 -8.88 6.25 -1.99
CA GLN A 77 -9.82 5.37 -2.67
C GLN A 77 -9.12 4.12 -3.22
N ARG A 78 -9.74 2.94 -2.99
CA ARG A 78 -9.17 1.62 -3.32
C ARG A 78 -9.39 1.19 -4.77
N ASP A 79 -10.19 1.95 -5.52
CA ASP A 79 -10.37 1.85 -6.97
C ASP A 79 -9.15 2.35 -7.76
N CYS A 80 -8.20 3.01 -7.09
CA CYS A 80 -6.97 3.50 -7.69
C CYS A 80 -6.18 2.36 -8.38
N PRO A 81 -5.83 2.47 -9.68
CA PRO A 81 -5.03 1.47 -10.38
C PRO A 81 -3.67 1.21 -9.71
N ALA A 82 -3.05 2.27 -9.16
CA ALA A 82 -1.79 2.13 -8.44
C ALA A 82 -1.95 1.39 -7.11
N PHE A 83 -3.09 1.55 -6.41
CA PHE A 83 -3.40 0.79 -5.19
C PHE A 83 -3.53 -0.70 -5.53
N LEU A 84 -4.32 -1.04 -6.54
CA LEU A 84 -4.53 -2.43 -6.99
C LEU A 84 -3.22 -3.09 -7.40
N ASN A 85 -2.33 -2.36 -8.08
CA ASN A 85 -1.00 -2.86 -8.44
C ASN A 85 -0.12 -3.09 -7.20
N PHE A 86 -0.16 -2.17 -6.22
CA PHE A 86 0.59 -2.34 -4.98
C PHE A 86 0.07 -3.52 -4.15
N GLU A 87 -1.25 -3.71 -4.09
CA GLU A 87 -1.87 -4.85 -3.42
C GLU A 87 -1.44 -6.19 -4.02
N LYS A 88 -1.34 -6.28 -5.36
CA LYS A 88 -0.77 -7.44 -6.05
C LYS A 88 0.69 -7.70 -5.64
N LEU A 89 1.51 -6.65 -5.52
CA LEU A 89 2.89 -6.80 -5.05
C LEU A 89 2.96 -7.31 -3.60
N MET A 90 2.08 -6.83 -2.72
CA MET A 90 2.00 -7.33 -1.34
C MET A 90 1.57 -8.80 -1.28
N ARG A 91 0.67 -9.21 -2.18
CA ARG A 91 0.29 -10.62 -2.34
C ARG A 91 1.47 -11.48 -2.79
N ILE A 92 2.21 -11.07 -3.82
CA ILE A 92 3.41 -11.79 -4.30
C ILE A 92 4.45 -11.89 -3.18
N LYS A 93 4.71 -10.79 -2.47
CA LYS A 93 5.63 -10.76 -1.32
C LYS A 93 5.27 -11.83 -0.29
N SER A 94 3.99 -11.94 0.06
CA SER A 94 3.47 -12.91 1.03
C SER A 94 3.53 -14.35 0.49
N THR A 95 3.05 -14.60 -0.74
CA THR A 95 3.02 -15.95 -1.34
C THR A 95 4.40 -16.52 -1.60
N HIS A 96 5.33 -15.71 -2.10
CA HIS A 96 6.68 -16.17 -2.44
C HIS A 96 7.70 -16.01 -1.31
N HIS A 97 7.31 -15.39 -0.19
CA HIS A 97 8.21 -15.11 0.94
C HIS A 97 9.47 -14.33 0.54
N VAL A 98 9.30 -13.36 -0.35
CA VAL A 98 10.39 -12.57 -0.92
C VAL A 98 10.37 -11.12 -0.45
N PRO A 99 11.50 -10.41 -0.44
CA PRO A 99 11.50 -8.97 -0.19
C PRO A 99 10.74 -8.22 -1.30
N MET A 100 10.30 -6.99 -1.00
CA MET A 100 9.52 -6.17 -1.93
C MET A 100 10.24 -5.86 -3.25
N SER A 101 11.58 -5.79 -3.23
CA SER A 101 12.41 -5.64 -4.43
C SER A 101 12.24 -6.82 -5.38
N GLU A 102 12.26 -8.03 -4.86
CA GLU A 102 12.11 -9.25 -5.65
C GLU A 102 10.64 -9.47 -6.06
N ALA A 103 9.67 -9.13 -5.21
CA ALA A 103 8.26 -9.14 -5.59
C ALA A 103 7.98 -8.24 -6.81
N ARG A 104 8.64 -7.07 -6.90
CA ARG A 104 8.58 -6.21 -8.09
C ARG A 104 9.19 -6.88 -9.32
N ARG A 105 10.32 -7.57 -9.17
CA ARG A 105 10.93 -8.32 -10.27
C ARG A 105 9.98 -9.39 -10.77
N ILE A 106 9.41 -10.21 -9.88
CA ILE A 106 8.44 -11.25 -10.25
C ILE A 106 7.19 -10.65 -10.95
N ALA A 107 6.69 -9.51 -10.50
CA ALA A 107 5.51 -8.88 -11.09
C ALA A 107 5.74 -8.29 -12.49
N TYR A 108 6.96 -7.81 -12.78
CA TYR A 108 7.27 -7.05 -14.01
C TYR A 108 8.22 -7.79 -14.97
N LEU A 109 8.82 -8.90 -14.55
CA LEU A 109 9.50 -9.84 -15.45
C LEU A 109 8.44 -10.60 -16.24
N LYS A 110 8.11 -10.09 -17.42
CA LYS A 110 7.60 -10.87 -18.54
C LYS A 110 8.75 -11.16 -19.49
#